data_AF-A0A2M7QF68-F1
#
_entry.id   AF-A0A2M7QF68-F1
#
_cell.length_a   1.000
_cell.length_b   1.000
_cell.length_c   1.000
_cell.angle_alpha   90.00
_cell.angle_beta   90.00
_cell.angle_gamma   90.00
#
_symmetry.space_group_name_H-M   'P 1'
#
loop_
_entity.id
_entity.type
_entity.pdbx_description
1 polymer ?
#
loop_
_entity_poly.entity_id
_entity_poly.type
_entity_poly.pdbx_seq_one_letter_code
_entity_poly.pdbx_strand_id
1 'polypeptide(L)' 'MPEPIIKLENVWKIYQLGKIEVPALKGVSLDINPGSFVSIMGTSG' A
#
# COMPACT_ATOMS: atom_id res chain seq x y z
N MET A 1 6.14 -5.39 21.51
CA MET A 1 6.62 -5.56 20.12
C MET A 1 7.24 -4.24 19.70
N PRO A 2 8.36 -4.21 18.96
CA PRO A 2 8.94 -2.96 18.47
C PRO A 2 7.94 -2.21 17.59
N GLU A 3 8.02 -0.87 17.58
CA GLU A 3 7.21 -0.04 16.69
C GLU A 3 7.60 -0.34 15.22
N PRO A 4 6.63 -0.51 14.31
CA PRO A 4 6.92 -0.77 12.91
C PRO A 4 7.64 0.43 12.28
N ILE A 5 8.62 0.15 11.42
CA ILE A 5 9.39 1.17 10.69
C ILE A 5 8.62 1.74 9.49
N ILE A 6 7.64 0.97 8.98
CA ILE A 6 6.68 1.43 7.97
C ILE A 6 5.31 0.99 8.47
N LYS A 7 4.38 1.94 8.51
CA LYS A 7 3.00 1.72 8.93
C LYS A 7 2.06 2.39 7.94
N LEU A 8 1.18 1.60 7.33
CA LEU A 8 0.10 2.05 6.46
C LEU A 8 -1.22 1.72 7.15
N GLU A 9 -2.10 2.71 7.27
CA GLU A 9 -3.44 2.53 7.85
C GLU A 9 -4.49 2.97 6.85
N ASN A 10 -5.26 2.02 6.32
CA ASN A 10 -6.36 2.25 5.39
C ASN A 10 -5.98 3.20 4.23
N VAL A 11 -4.84 2.95 3.60
CA VAL A 11 -4.29 3.82 2.55
C VAL A 11 -5.04 3.60 1.23
N TRP A 12 -5.47 4.71 0.64
CA TRP A 12 -6.09 4.76 -0.67
C TRP A 12 -5.25 5.59 -1.64
N LYS A 13 -5.27 5.18 -2.91
CA LYS A 13 -4.74 5.99 -4.00
C LYS A 13 -5.64 5.81 -5.21
N ILE A 14 -6.19 6.91 -5.68
CA ILE A 14 -7.01 6.97 -6.88
C ILE A 14 -6.29 7.89 -7.87
N TYR A 15 -6.09 7.40 -9.09
CA TYR A 15 -5.62 8.20 -10.20
C TYR A 15 -6.82 8.69 -11.01
N GLN A 16 -6.86 9.99 -11.27
CA GLN A 16 -7.84 10.58 -12.16
C GLN A 16 -7.28 10.57 -13.59
N LEU A 17 -7.90 9.78 -14.47
CA LEU A 17 -7.59 9.72 -15.90
C LEU A 17 -8.76 10.32 -16.67
N GLY A 18 -8.73 11.64 -16.83
CA GLY A 18 -9.82 12.39 -17.44
C GLY A 18 -11.11 12.24 -16.63
N LYS A 19 -12.11 11.54 -17.20
CA LYS A 19 -13.39 11.27 -16.53
C LYS A 19 -13.42 9.94 -15.76
N ILE A 20 -12.35 9.15 -15.82
CA ILE A 20 -12.27 7.82 -15.19
C ILE A 20 -11.42 7.91 -13.93
N GLU A 21 -11.93 7.31 -12.85
CA GLU A 21 -11.19 7.09 -11.62
C GLU A 21 -10.61 5.67 -11.61
N VAL A 22 -9.30 5.56 -11.41
CA VAL A 22 -8.61 4.28 -11.28
C VAL A 22 -8.09 4.13 -9.84
N PRO A 23 -8.75 3.34 -8.99
CA PRO A 23 -8.31 3.08 -7.63
C PRO A 23 -7.12 2.10 -7.61
N ALA A 24 -5.91 2.63 -7.60
CA ALA A 24 -4.65 1.87 -7.54
C ALA A 24 -4.40 1.24 -6.17
N LEU A 25 -4.76 1.91 -5.07
CA LEU A 25 -4.77 1.32 -3.72
C LEU A 25 -6.17 1.47 -3.12
N LYS A 26 -6.65 0.41 -2.48
CA LYS A 26 -8.00 0.30 -1.91
C LYS A 26 -7.94 -0.11 -0.44
N GLY A 27 -7.72 0.85 0.45
CA GLY A 27 -7.74 0.61 1.90
C GLY A 27 -6.65 -0.32 2.39
N VAL A 28 -5.43 -0.15 1.87
CA VAL A 28 -4.29 -1.00 2.22
C VAL A 28 -3.79 -0.65 3.63
N SER A 29 -3.76 -1.65 4.50
CA SER A 29 -3.09 -1.57 5.81
C SER A 29 -1.92 -2.55 5.84
N LEU A 30 -0.75 -2.09 6.26
CA LEU A 30 0.50 -2.85 6.23
C LEU A 30 1.47 -2.32 7.29
N ASP A 31 2.02 -3.23 8.10
CA ASP A 31 3.09 -2.95 9.04
C ASP A 31 4.36 -3.70 8.61
N ILE A 32 5.49 -2.99 8.54
CA ILE A 32 6.81 -3.59 8.31
C ILE A 32 7.67 -3.30 9.53
N ASN A 33 8.15 -4.37 10.17
CA ASN A 33 8.96 -4.30 11.38
C ASN A 33 10.45 -4.07 11.07
N PRO A 34 11.23 -3.50 12.01
CA PRO A 34 12.69 -3.38 11.86
C PRO A 34 13.36 -4.71 11.49
N GLY A 35 14.31 -4.67 10.55
CA GLY A 35 15.06 -5.86 10.10
C GLY A 35 14.32 -6.78 9.12
N SER A 36 13.11 -6.42 8.69
CA SER A 36 12.36 -7.20 7.71
C SER A 36 12.98 -7.11 6.30
N PHE A 37 13.03 -8.22 5.59
CA PHE A 37 13.29 -8.28 4.14
C PHE A 37 12.00 -8.70 3.44
N VAL A 38 11.41 -7.80 2.65
CA VAL A 38 10.03 -7.95 2.12
C VAL A 38 10.02 -7.82 0.60
N SER A 39 9.16 -8.60 -0.06
CA SER A 39 8.84 -8.49 -1.48
C SER A 39 7.34 -8.25 -1.66
N ILE A 40 6.97 -7.43 -2.65
CA ILE A 40 5.58 -7.22 -3.06
C ILE A 40 5.40 -7.89 -4.42
N MET A 41 4.42 -8.79 -4.51
CA MET A 41 4.10 -9.55 -5.72
C MET A 41 2.65 -9.30 -6.11
N GLY A 42 2.37 -9.32 -7.42
CA GLY A 42 1.03 -9.15 -7.95
C GLY A 42 1.02 -9.21 -9.46
N THR A 43 -0.17 -9.30 -10.04
CA THR A 43 -0.37 -9.12 -11.48
C THR A 43 -0.07 -7.67 -11.88
N SER A 44 0.34 -7.44 -13.12
CA SER A 44 0.44 -6.09 -13.67
C SER A 44 -0.92 -5.38 -13.60
N GLY A 45 -0.95 -4.16 -13.07
CA GLY A 45 -2.15 -3.35 -12.84
C GLY A 45 -1.84 -1.98 -12.28
#